data_AF-X0SN53-F1
#
_entry.id   AF-X0SN53-F1
#
_cell.length_a   1.000
_cell.length_b   1.000
_cell.length_c   1.000
_cell.angle_alpha   90.00
_cell.angle_beta   90.00
_cell.angle_gamma   90.00
#
_symmetry.space_group_name_H-M   'P 1'
#
loop_
_entity.id
_entity.type
_entity.pdbx_description
1 polymer ?
#
loop_
_entity_poly.entity_id
_entity_poly.type
_entity_poly.pdbx_seq_one_letter_code
_entity_poly.pdbx_strand_id
1 'polypeptide(L)'
;FNLAKAMDVMQEGKFRHVLIVDKQGRLTGIISDRDILRYLPIRSRQGQTQGARSAGTRAEVFRSNLFDVAPEDASLGLPVKNIMSREIVHVLPTCSFYDAVKMLHEMKISCLPVVDDEKKLRGIVTTLKYSWFGDTD
;
A
#
# COMPACT_ATOMS: atom_id res chain seq x y z
N PHE A 1 -10.24 11.87 -5.95
CA PHE A 1 -9.07 11.16 -5.42
C PHE A 1 -8.56 10.22 -6.51
N ASN A 2 -7.43 10.58 -7.14
CA ASN A 2 -6.82 9.87 -8.29
C ASN A 2 -5.46 9.28 -7.89
N LEU A 3 -4.82 8.58 -8.83
CA LEU A 3 -3.57 7.87 -8.60
C LEU A 3 -2.44 8.81 -8.15
N ALA A 4 -2.23 9.94 -8.85
CA ALA A 4 -1.23 10.94 -8.45
C ALA A 4 -1.41 11.37 -6.98
N LYS A 5 -2.64 11.73 -6.59
CA LYS A 5 -2.89 12.15 -5.20
C LYS A 5 -2.67 11.02 -4.19
N ALA A 6 -2.95 9.77 -4.55
CA ALA A 6 -2.65 8.62 -3.68
C ALA A 6 -1.14 8.40 -3.53
N MET A 7 -0.36 8.59 -4.60
CA MET A 7 1.10 8.53 -4.59
C MET A 7 1.68 9.61 -3.66
N ASP A 8 1.22 10.86 -3.79
CA ASP A 8 1.62 11.97 -2.91
C ASP A 8 1.36 11.64 -1.45
N VAL A 9 0.15 11.18 -1.13
CA VAL A 9 -0.27 10.84 0.23
C VAL A 9 0.61 9.71 0.82
N MET A 10 0.91 8.67 0.03
CA MET A 10 1.83 7.60 0.45
C MET A 10 3.25 8.12 0.70
N GLN A 11 3.74 8.99 -0.18
CA GLN A 11 5.09 9.55 -0.10
C GLN A 11 5.25 10.48 1.10
N GLU A 12 4.36 11.46 1.25
CA GLU A 12 4.36 12.44 2.34
C GLU A 12 4.21 11.74 3.70
N GLY A 13 3.26 10.82 3.78
CA GLY A 13 2.96 10.09 5.01
C GLY A 13 3.90 8.94 5.33
N LYS A 14 4.83 8.61 4.42
CA LYS A 14 5.78 7.48 4.53
C LYS A 14 5.11 6.14 4.84
N PHE A 15 3.89 5.93 4.35
CA PHE A 15 3.17 4.67 4.46
C PHE A 15 2.88 4.08 3.09
N ARG A 16 2.63 2.78 3.05
CA ARG A 16 2.49 2.00 1.81
C ARG A 16 1.05 1.60 1.50
N HIS A 17 0.11 1.93 2.38
CA HIS A 17 -1.30 1.59 2.24
C HIS A 17 -2.13 2.83 2.54
N VAL A 18 -3.15 3.07 1.72
CA VAL A 18 -4.17 4.09 1.94
C VAL A 18 -5.51 3.39 2.07
N LEU A 19 -6.20 3.64 3.19
CA LEU A 19 -7.57 3.20 3.38
C LEU A 19 -8.53 4.23 2.81
N ILE A 20 -9.49 3.78 2.01
CA ILE A 20 -10.45 4.63 1.33
C ILE A 20 -11.79 4.48 2.03
N VAL A 21 -12.33 5.58 2.53
CA VAL A 21 -13.64 5.63 3.20
C VAL A 21 -14.66 6.42 2.39
N ASP A 22 -15.94 6.09 2.54
CA ASP A 22 -17.04 6.91 2.03
C ASP A 22 -17.26 8.16 2.90
N LYS A 23 -18.25 8.98 2.53
CA LYS A 23 -18.60 10.21 3.27
C LYS A 23 -19.13 9.94 4.68
N GLN A 24 -19.58 8.72 4.95
CA GLN A 24 -20.07 8.27 6.25
C GLN A 24 -18.96 7.66 7.11
N GLY A 25 -17.71 7.61 6.60
CA GLY A 25 -16.55 7.03 7.27
C GLY A 25 -16.46 5.51 7.16
N ARG A 26 -17.29 4.88 6.31
CA ARG A 26 -17.25 3.43 6.11
C ARG A 26 -16.12 3.03 5.19
N LEU A 27 -15.40 1.98 5.52
CA LEU A 27 -14.31 1.46 4.71
C LEU A 27 -14.84 0.89 3.39
N THR A 28 -14.34 1.41 2.26
CA THR A 28 -14.78 1.04 0.90
C THR A 28 -13.68 0.50 0.01
N GLY A 29 -12.41 0.71 0.39
CA GLY A 29 -11.29 0.20 -0.36
C GLY A 29 -9.97 0.30 0.39
N ILE A 30 -8.99 -0.45 -0.10
CA ILE A 30 -7.59 -0.29 0.24
C ILE A 30 -6.78 -0.22 -1.05
N ILE A 31 -5.82 0.69 -1.10
CA ILE A 31 -4.82 0.71 -2.16
C ILE A 31 -3.43 0.66 -1.52
N SER A 32 -2.61 -0.27 -2.00
CA SER A 32 -1.21 -0.38 -1.61
C SER A 32 -0.29 0.16 -2.71
N ASP A 33 0.93 0.44 -2.32
CA ASP A 33 2.04 0.77 -3.23
C ASP A 33 2.25 -0.29 -4.32
N ARG A 34 1.99 -1.57 -3.99
CA ARG A 34 2.04 -2.69 -4.94
C ARG A 34 0.91 -2.63 -5.96
N ASP A 35 -0.28 -2.21 -5.54
CA ASP A 35 -1.40 -2.04 -6.47
C ASP A 35 -1.06 -0.93 -7.46
N ILE A 36 -0.53 0.20 -6.97
CA ILE A 36 -0.04 1.30 -7.82
C ILE A 36 0.99 0.81 -8.84
N LEU A 37 2.02 0.08 -8.41
CA LEU A 37 3.06 -0.45 -9.30
C LEU A 37 2.53 -1.40 -10.39
N ARG A 38 1.39 -2.07 -10.16
CA ARG A 38 0.77 -2.94 -11.18
C ARG A 38 0.06 -2.16 -12.28
N TYR A 39 -0.40 -0.95 -11.99
CA TYR A 39 -1.16 -0.12 -12.93
C TYR A 39 -0.32 1.00 -13.57
N LEU A 40 0.86 1.31 -13.02
CA LEU A 40 1.80 2.23 -13.65
C LEU A 40 2.49 1.56 -14.85
N PRO A 41 2.58 2.24 -16.00
CA PRO A 41 3.42 1.81 -17.10
C PRO A 41 4.87 2.06 -16.72
N ILE A 42 5.45 1.20 -15.88
CA ILE A 42 6.89 1.25 -15.61
C ILE A 42 7.56 0.98 -16.95
N ARG A 43 8.17 2.00 -17.56
CA ARG A 43 8.99 1.84 -18.75
C ARG A 43 10.08 0.85 -18.39
N SER A 44 9.93 -0.38 -18.86
CA SER A 44 10.88 -1.44 -18.67
C SER A 44 12.17 -1.08 -19.41
N ARG A 45 13.04 -0.32 -18.76
CA ARG A 45 14.50 -0.44 -18.81
C ARG A 45 15.16 -0.60 -20.19
N GLN A 46 14.54 -0.16 -21.30
CA GLN A 46 15.18 -0.07 -22.61
C GLN A 46 16.05 1.19 -22.62
N GLY A 47 17.21 1.13 -21.99
CA GLY A 47 18.19 2.23 -22.04
C GLY A 47 19.26 2.28 -20.95
N GLN A 48 19.17 1.48 -19.88
CA GLN A 48 20.25 1.40 -18.88
C GLN A 48 20.66 -0.05 -18.62
N THR A 49 21.50 -0.55 -19.53
CA THR A 49 22.46 -1.61 -19.27
C THR A 49 23.40 -1.19 -18.14
N GLN A 50 23.60 -2.12 -17.19
CA GLN A 50 24.67 -2.18 -16.18
C GLN A 50 24.61 -1.12 -15.04
N GLY A 51 24.53 -1.60 -13.78
CA GLY A 51 24.95 -0.80 -12.62
C GLY A 51 24.06 -0.85 -11.38
N ALA A 52 22.77 -0.52 -11.49
CA ALA A 52 21.90 -0.47 -10.31
C ALA A 52 21.03 -1.73 -10.20
N ARG A 53 21.57 -2.76 -9.55
CA ARG A 53 20.78 -3.41 -8.49
C ARG A 53 20.74 -2.35 -7.40
N SER A 54 19.70 -1.54 -7.32
CA SER A 54 19.52 -0.69 -6.14
C SER A 54 19.41 -1.65 -4.96
N ALA A 55 20.47 -1.73 -4.16
CA ALA A 55 20.58 -2.46 -2.92
C ALA A 55 19.70 -1.82 -1.82
N GLY A 56 18.46 -1.50 -2.18
CA GLY A 56 17.54 -0.68 -1.41
C GLY A 56 16.32 -1.46 -0.95
N THR A 57 15.69 -0.95 0.10
CA THR A 57 14.45 -1.53 0.63
C THR A 57 13.34 -1.50 -0.42
N ARG A 58 12.34 -2.39 -0.31
CA ARG A 58 11.14 -2.35 -1.18
C ARG A 58 10.46 -0.97 -1.21
N ALA A 59 10.56 -0.22 -0.10
CA ALA A 59 10.03 1.14 0.00
C ALA A 59 10.87 2.16 -0.79
N GLU A 60 12.19 2.01 -0.84
CA GLU A 60 13.07 2.85 -1.67
C GLU A 60 12.84 2.57 -3.15
N VAL A 61 12.79 1.30 -3.55
CA VAL A 61 12.48 0.93 -4.94
C VAL A 61 11.11 1.47 -5.35
N PHE A 62 10.10 1.36 -4.48
CA PHE A 62 8.78 1.96 -4.73
C PHE A 62 8.88 3.47 -4.94
N ARG A 63 9.53 4.19 -4.02
CA ARG A 63 9.72 5.65 -4.14
C ARG A 63 10.42 6.03 -5.43
N SER A 64 11.51 5.36 -5.79
CA SER A 64 12.23 5.63 -7.04
C SER A 64 11.35 5.40 -8.27
N ASN A 65 10.55 4.33 -8.29
CA ASN A 65 9.65 4.04 -9.40
C ASN A 65 8.49 5.05 -9.51
N LEU A 66 8.00 5.60 -8.39
CA LEU A 66 6.97 6.63 -8.42
C LEU A 66 7.42 7.88 -9.20
N PHE A 67 8.70 8.23 -9.12
CA PHE A 67 9.26 9.39 -9.83
C PHE A 67 9.65 9.11 -11.28
N ASP A 68 9.61 7.85 -11.73
CA ASP A 68 9.93 7.45 -13.11
C ASP A 68 8.68 7.45 -14.02
N VAL A 69 7.59 8.05 -13.55
CA VAL A 69 6.36 8.27 -14.32
C VAL A 69 6.39 9.69 -14.86
N ALA A 70 6.23 9.84 -16.19
CA ALA A 70 6.15 11.15 -16.80
C ALA A 70 4.96 11.95 -16.21
N PRO A 71 5.11 13.25 -15.89
CA PRO A 71 4.03 14.06 -15.30
C PRO A 71 2.72 14.06 -16.12
N GLU A 72 2.83 13.91 -17.43
CA GLU A 72 1.74 13.85 -18.40
C GLU A 72 1.17 12.43 -18.63
N ASP A 73 1.68 11.42 -17.93
CA ASP A 73 1.22 10.04 -18.11
C ASP A 73 -0.26 9.90 -17.68
N ALA A 74 -1.08 9.37 -18.60
CA ALA A 74 -2.52 9.25 -18.40
C ALA A 74 -2.89 8.38 -17.18
N SER A 75 -2.02 7.45 -16.76
CA SER A 75 -2.26 6.59 -15.58
C SER A 75 -2.37 7.41 -14.29
N LEU A 76 -1.67 8.54 -14.18
CA LEU A 76 -1.71 9.43 -13.01
C LEU A 76 -3.11 10.00 -12.75
N GLY A 77 -3.91 10.15 -13.81
CA GLY A 77 -5.30 10.60 -13.74
C GLY A 77 -6.30 9.54 -13.31
N LEU A 78 -5.92 8.27 -13.23
CA LEU A 78 -6.85 7.17 -12.94
C LEU A 78 -7.51 7.34 -11.55
N PRO A 79 -8.85 7.28 -11.46
CA PRO A 79 -9.53 7.29 -10.16
C PRO A 79 -9.12 6.09 -9.31
N VAL A 80 -8.74 6.32 -8.05
CA VAL A 80 -8.32 5.23 -7.12
C VAL A 80 -9.39 4.16 -6.98
N LYS A 81 -10.66 4.56 -7.00
CA LYS A 81 -11.79 3.62 -6.93
C LYS A 81 -11.78 2.54 -8.02
N ASN A 82 -11.07 2.75 -9.14
CA ASN A 82 -10.99 1.81 -10.25
C ASN A 82 -9.88 0.75 -10.06
N ILE A 83 -8.92 1.01 -9.18
CA ILE A 83 -7.71 0.18 -8.99
C ILE A 83 -7.54 -0.32 -7.55
N MET A 84 -8.31 0.20 -6.61
CA MET A 84 -8.30 -0.25 -5.22
C MET A 84 -8.91 -1.65 -5.05
N SER A 85 -8.42 -2.39 -4.07
CA SER A 85 -9.02 -3.64 -3.62
C SER A 85 -10.30 -3.35 -2.84
N ARG A 86 -11.39 -4.07 -3.17
CA ARG A 86 -12.71 -3.92 -2.52
C ARG A 86 -13.06 -5.06 -1.55
N GLU A 87 -12.45 -6.22 -1.74
CA GLU A 87 -12.56 -7.32 -0.79
C GLU A 87 -11.53 -7.11 0.31
N ILE A 88 -11.96 -6.45 1.38
CA ILE A 88 -11.06 -5.99 2.44
C ILE A 88 -11.19 -6.92 3.64
N VAL A 89 -10.15 -7.69 3.88
CA VAL A 89 -9.94 -8.36 5.16
C VAL A 89 -9.76 -7.29 6.25
N HIS A 90 -10.50 -7.39 7.35
CA HIS A 90 -10.49 -6.43 8.45
C HIS A 90 -10.80 -7.14 9.78
N VAL A 91 -10.61 -6.43 10.89
CA VAL A 91 -10.96 -6.90 12.24
C VAL A 91 -11.80 -5.88 13.00
N LEU A 92 -12.45 -6.34 14.07
CA LEU A 92 -13.14 -5.48 15.03
C LEU A 92 -12.16 -4.90 16.06
N PRO A 93 -12.50 -3.78 16.75
CA PRO A 93 -11.65 -3.21 17.80
C PRO A 93 -11.42 -4.15 19.00
N THR A 94 -12.28 -5.16 19.17
CA THR A 94 -12.18 -6.19 20.21
C THR A 94 -11.24 -7.33 19.85
N CYS A 95 -10.74 -7.38 18.61
CA CYS A 95 -9.80 -8.41 18.17
C CYS A 95 -8.50 -8.32 18.97
N SER A 96 -8.01 -9.47 19.45
CA SER A 96 -6.76 -9.52 20.18
C SER A 96 -5.59 -9.16 19.26
N PHE A 97 -4.52 -8.60 19.85
CA PHE A 97 -3.30 -8.33 19.09
C PHE A 97 -2.71 -9.60 18.46
N TYR A 98 -2.76 -10.73 19.17
CA TYR A 98 -2.28 -12.02 18.68
C TYR A 98 -3.04 -12.46 17.42
N ASP A 99 -4.38 -12.38 17.45
CA ASP A 99 -5.19 -12.77 16.30
C ASP A 99 -4.97 -11.84 15.12
N ALA A 100 -4.83 -10.53 15.35
CA ALA A 100 -4.52 -9.57 14.29
C ALA A 100 -3.16 -9.88 13.62
N VAL A 101 -2.12 -10.20 14.41
CA VAL A 101 -0.80 -10.59 13.88
C VAL A 101 -0.87 -11.93 13.15
N LYS A 102 -1.56 -12.91 13.71
CA LYS A 102 -1.79 -14.22 13.08
C LYS A 102 -2.49 -14.07 11.72
N MET A 103 -3.54 -13.25 11.66
CA MET A 103 -4.26 -12.91 10.43
C MET A 103 -3.34 -12.27 9.38
N LEU A 104 -2.53 -11.27 9.77
CA LEU A 104 -1.55 -10.65 8.88
C LEU A 104 -0.58 -11.69 8.30
N HIS A 105 -0.09 -12.62 9.12
CA HIS A 105 0.85 -13.66 8.73
C HIS A 105 0.22 -14.72 7.81
N GLU A 106 -0.88 -15.34 8.24
CA GLU A 106 -1.53 -16.46 7.54
C GLU A 106 -2.10 -16.04 6.18
N MET A 107 -2.71 -14.86 6.11
CA MET A 107 -3.24 -14.32 4.86
C MET A 107 -2.19 -13.61 4.00
N LYS A 108 -0.94 -13.52 4.49
CA LYS A 108 0.19 -12.88 3.80
C LYS A 108 -0.10 -11.43 3.37
N ILE A 109 -0.84 -10.71 4.22
CA ILE A 109 -1.17 -9.30 4.04
C ILE A 109 -0.37 -8.43 5.01
N SER A 110 -0.08 -7.20 4.61
CA SER A 110 0.72 -6.25 5.41
C SER A 110 -0.10 -5.13 6.07
N CYS A 111 -1.41 -5.15 5.87
CA CYS A 111 -2.33 -4.14 6.37
C CYS A 111 -3.66 -4.80 6.72
N LEU A 112 -4.12 -4.55 7.94
CA LEU A 112 -5.38 -5.03 8.49
C LEU A 112 -6.15 -3.83 9.06
N PRO A 113 -7.14 -3.31 8.32
CA PRO A 113 -8.02 -2.28 8.83
C PRO A 113 -8.80 -2.74 10.06
N VAL A 114 -8.99 -1.83 11.00
CA VAL A 114 -9.87 -2.03 12.17
C VAL A 114 -11.14 -1.23 11.93
N VAL A 115 -12.28 -1.90 11.87
CA VAL A 115 -13.59 -1.27 11.64
C VAL A 115 -14.59 -1.71 12.70
N ASP A 116 -15.59 -0.89 13.01
CA ASP A 116 -16.68 -1.30 13.90
C ASP A 116 -17.78 -2.08 13.18
N ASP A 117 -18.85 -2.41 13.91
CA ASP A 117 -20.00 -3.17 13.41
C ASP A 117 -20.75 -2.44 12.27
N GLU A 118 -20.63 -1.12 12.17
CA GLU A 118 -21.19 -0.29 11.08
C GLU A 118 -20.22 -0.14 9.89
N LYS A 119 -19.09 -0.86 9.89
CA LYS A 119 -17.98 -0.75 8.93
C LYS A 119 -17.25 0.59 8.96
N LYS A 120 -17.45 1.42 9.99
CA LYS A 120 -16.71 2.68 10.12
C LYS A 120 -15.27 2.39 10.50
N LEU A 121 -14.34 3.06 9.84
CA LEU A 121 -12.91 2.90 10.09
C LEU A 121 -12.54 3.44 11.48
N ARG A 122 -11.91 2.60 12.30
CA ARG A 122 -11.45 2.93 13.66
C ARG A 122 -9.94 2.94 13.79
N GLY A 123 -9.23 2.22 12.91
CA GLY A 123 -7.76 2.21 12.94
C GLY A 123 -7.17 1.28 11.88
N ILE A 124 -5.87 1.05 11.99
CA ILE A 124 -5.09 0.23 11.07
C ILE A 124 -4.01 -0.51 11.85
N VAL A 125 -3.85 -1.80 11.58
CA VAL A 125 -2.72 -2.62 12.05
C VAL A 125 -1.88 -2.98 10.84
N THR A 126 -0.60 -2.66 10.87
CA THR A 126 0.32 -2.97 9.76
C THR A 126 1.51 -3.76 10.24
N THR A 127 2.01 -4.67 9.41
CA THR A 127 3.32 -5.26 9.66
C THR A 127 4.39 -4.21 9.35
N LEU A 128 5.18 -3.84 10.36
CA LEU A 128 6.38 -3.08 10.12
C LEU A 128 7.46 -4.06 9.71
N LYS A 129 7.83 -4.05 8.43
CA LYS A 129 9.10 -4.65 7.99
C LYS A 129 10.23 -3.76 8.51
N TYR A 130 10.58 -3.93 9.77
CA TYR A 130 11.94 -3.65 10.20
C TYR A 130 12.81 -4.77 9.66
N SER A 131 13.79 -4.42 8.83
CA SER A 131 14.94 -5.27 8.58
C SER A 131 15.68 -5.42 9.91
N TRP A 132 15.19 -6.26 10.80
CA TRP A 132 16.01 -6.71 11.92
C TRP A 132 17.09 -7.61 11.33
N PHE A 133 18.33 -7.13 11.43
CA PHE A 133 19.49 -8.00 11.38
C PHE A 133 19.32 -9.08 12.45
N GLY A 134 19.47 -10.33 12.04
CA GLY A 134 19.55 -11.48 12.93
C GLY A 134 18.60 -12.61 12.57
N ASP A 135 18.76 -13.18 11.37
CA ASP A 135 18.58 -14.61 11.26
C ASP A 135 19.67 -15.24 12.18
N THR A 136 19.26 -15.72 13.34
CA THR A 136 19.99 -16.74 14.08
C THR A 136 19.04 -17.91 14.26
N ASP A 137 19.19 -18.90 13.38
CA ASP A 137 19.20 -20.32 13.72
C ASP A 137 20.32 -20.97 12.91
#